data_AF-A0A944VYR9-F1
#
_entry.id   AF-A0A944VYR9-F1
#
_cell.length_a   1.000
_cell.length_b   1.000
_cell.length_c   1.000
_cell.angle_alpha   90.00
_cell.angle_beta   90.00
_cell.angle_gamma   90.00
#
_symmetry.space_group_name_H-M   'P 1'
#
loop_
_entity.id
_entity.type
_entity.pdbx_description
1 polymer ?
#
loop_
_entity_poly.entity_id
_entity_poly.type
_entity_poly.pdbx_seq_one_letter_code
_entity_poly.pdbx_strand_id
1 'polypeptide(L)' 'MDSANMALGRDEVREIDRKAIEEYKIPGIILMENAGRNVAEEVLKMLPGTDSARVAIFCGKGNNGGDGF' A
#
# COMPACT_ATOMS: atom_id res chain seq x y z
N MET A 1 3.60 -28.33 0.07
CA MET A 1 4.26 -27.02 0.17
C MET A 1 3.62 -26.34 1.36
N ASP A 2 4.38 -26.18 2.45
CA ASP A 2 3.86 -25.56 3.66
C ASP A 2 3.51 -24.10 3.39
N SER A 3 2.23 -23.78 3.53
CA SER A 3 1.65 -22.45 3.33
C SER A 3 1.96 -21.47 4.47
N ALA A 4 2.97 -21.75 5.29
CA ALA A 4 3.32 -20.95 6.45
C ALA A 4 4.56 -20.09 6.14
N ASN A 5 4.34 -18.77 6.09
CA ASN A 5 5.28 -17.67 5.78
C ASN A 5 5.60 -17.40 4.29
N MET A 6 4.62 -16.84 3.56
CA MET A 6 4.86 -16.07 2.32
C MET A 6 4.99 -14.56 2.59
N ALA A 7 5.60 -14.16 3.71
CA ALA A 7 5.92 -12.76 3.92
C ALA A 7 7.25 -12.45 3.25
N LEU A 8 7.27 -11.46 2.36
CA LEU A 8 8.50 -10.98 1.73
C LEU A 8 9.30 -10.15 2.72
N GLY A 9 10.62 -10.34 2.71
CA GLY A 9 11.57 -9.48 3.40
C GLY A 9 11.62 -8.08 2.78
N ARG A 10 12.14 -7.11 3.55
CA ARG A 10 12.25 -5.71 3.12
C ARG A 10 12.96 -5.56 1.77
N ASP A 11 14.08 -6.26 1.59
CA ASP A 11 14.89 -6.12 0.38
C ASP A 11 14.25 -6.82 -0.81
N GLU A 12 13.45 -7.87 -0.58
CA GLU A 12 12.66 -8.52 -1.62
C GLU A 12 11.55 -7.60 -2.14
N VAL A 13 10.82 -6.93 -1.24
CA VAL A 13 9.80 -5.93 -1.63
C VAL A 13 10.42 -4.77 -2.41
N ARG A 14 11.58 -4.26 -1.96
CA ARG A 14 12.30 -3.20 -2.67
C ARG A 14 12.73 -3.62 -4.06
N GLU A 15 13.18 -4.86 -4.22
CA GLU A 15 13.56 -5.38 -5.54
C GLU A 15 12.34 -5.53 -6.46
N ILE A 16 11.18 -5.90 -5.91
CA ILE A 16 9.93 -5.94 -6.68
C ILE A 16 9.53 -4.54 -7.14
N ASP A 17 9.58 -3.54 -6.25
CA ASP A 17 9.29 -2.14 -6.61
C ASP A 17 10.28 -1.64 -7.67
N ARG A 18 11.58 -1.94 -7.51
CA ARG A 18 12.61 -1.61 -8.50
C ARG A 18 12.28 -2.21 -9.86
N LYS A 19 11.94 -3.50 -9.92
CA LYS A 19 11.55 -4.17 -11.18
C LYS A 19 10.31 -3.54 -11.79
N ALA A 20 9.27 -3.28 -11.01
CA ALA A 20 8.05 -2.63 -11.48
C ALA A 20 8.34 -1.28 -12.16
N ILE A 21 9.21 -0.48 -11.54
CA ILE A 21 9.57 0.86 -12.04
C ILE A 21 10.55 0.80 -13.21
N GLU A 22 11.64 0.06 -13.07
CA GLU A 22 12.76 0.10 -14.00
C GLU A 22 12.58 -0.85 -15.19
N GLU A 23 12.00 -2.03 -14.98
CA GLU A 23 11.85 -3.06 -16.01
C GLU A 23 10.48 -2.98 -16.66
N TYR A 24 9.41 -2.92 -15.85
CA TYR A 24 8.02 -2.86 -16.35
C TYR A 24 7.52 -1.43 -16.62
N LYS A 25 8.33 -0.41 -16.31
CA LYS A 25 8.03 1.01 -16.59
C LYS A 25 6.74 1.51 -15.93
N ILE A 26 6.33 0.91 -14.82
CA ILE A 26 5.22 1.38 -14.01
C ILE A 26 5.70 2.57 -13.17
N PRO A 27 5.14 3.78 -13.32
CA PRO A 27 5.56 4.92 -12.52
C PRO A 27 5.33 4.64 -11.02
N GLY A 28 6.30 5.01 -10.17
CA GLY A 28 6.20 4.77 -8.72
C GLY A 28 4.95 5.41 -8.08
N ILE A 29 4.46 6.53 -8.62
CA ILE A 29 3.22 7.17 -8.17
C ILE A 29 1.98 6.28 -8.39
N ILE A 30 1.97 5.43 -9.42
CA ILE A 30 0.87 4.49 -9.66
C ILE A 30 0.93 3.34 -8.65
N LEU A 31 2.13 2.90 -8.25
CA LEU A 31 2.28 1.92 -7.17
C LEU A 31 1.73 2.47 -5.85
N MET A 32 2.06 3.71 -5.52
CA MET A 32 1.58 4.44 -4.34
C MET A 32 0.05 4.66 -4.39
N GLU A 33 -0.51 5.07 -5.53
CA GLU A 33 -1.95 5.23 -5.71
C GLU A 33 -2.70 3.91 -5.45
N ASN A 34 -2.18 2.79 -5.99
CA ASN A 34 -2.76 1.47 -5.77
C ASN A 34 -2.66 1.05 -4.30
N ALA A 35 -1.54 1.33 -3.63
CA ALA A 35 -1.37 1.04 -2.20
C ALA A 35 -2.39 1.80 -1.35
N GLY A 36 -2.48 3.13 -1.53
CA GLY A 36 -3.43 3.98 -0.81
C GLY A 36 -4.89 3.61 -1.07
N ARG A 37 -5.26 3.35 -2.32
CA ARG A 37 -6.61 2.89 -2.69
C ARG A 37 -7.00 1.60 -1.98
N ASN A 38 -6.12 0.59 -2.00
CA ASN A 38 -6.41 -0.70 -1.37
C ASN A 38 -6.54 -0.56 0.16
N VAL A 39 -5.73 0.28 0.79
CA VAL A 39 -5.88 0.59 2.23
C VAL A 39 -7.22 1.24 2.50
N ALA A 40 -7.62 2.24 1.70
CA ALA A 40 -8.91 2.90 1.85
C ALA A 40 -10.09 1.92 1.67
N GLU A 41 -10.03 1.03 0.67
CA GLU A 41 -11.04 0.00 0.45
C GLU A 41 -11.17 -0.97 1.63
N GLU A 42 -10.05 -1.40 2.21
CA GLU A 42 -10.08 -2.26 3.40
C GLU A 42 -10.61 -1.53 4.63
N VAL A 43 -10.24 -0.26 4.83
CA VAL A 43 -10.77 0.58 5.91
C VAL A 43 -12.28 0.74 5.79
N LEU A 44 -12.81 0.98 4.58
CA LEU A 44 -14.25 1.11 4.34
C LEU A 44 -15.02 -0.17 4.68
N LYS A 45 -14.43 -1.35 4.47
CA LYS A 45 -15.03 -2.64 4.88
C LYS A 45 -15.09 -2.81 6.40
N MET A 46 -14.15 -2.21 7.12
CA MET A 46 -14.06 -2.31 8.59
C MET A 46 -14.94 -1.29 9.33
N LEU A 47 -15.33 -0.21 8.67
CA LEU A 47 -16.08 0.89 9.28
C LEU A 47 -17.60 0.71 9.09
N PRO A 48 -18.38 0.47 10.16
CA PRO A 48 -19.84 0.49 10.05
C PRO A 48 -20.35 1.92 9.85
N GLY A 49 -21.28 2.14 8.93
CA GLY A 49 -21.92 3.45 8.73
C GLY A 49 -20.98 4.53 8.18
N THR A 50 -20.35 4.22 7.05
CA THR A 50 -19.32 5.03 6.36
C THR A 50 -19.69 6.50 6.18
N ASP A 51 -20.98 6.82 6.04
CA ASP A 51 -21.47 8.18 5.78
C ASP A 51 -21.23 9.16 6.95
N SER A 52 -20.93 8.64 8.15
CA SER A 52 -20.66 9.45 9.36
C SER A 52 -19.33 9.13 10.03
N ALA A 53 -18.54 8.25 9.43
CA ALA A 53 -17.27 7.82 10.00
C ALA A 53 -16.25 8.97 9.96
N ARG A 54 -15.58 9.20 11.10
CA ARG A 54 -14.44 10.12 11.18
C ARG A 54 -13.16 9.31 11.14
N VAL A 55 -12.34 9.55 10.14
CA VAL A 55 -11.05 8.87 9.95
C VAL A 55 -9.91 9.87 10.16
N ALA A 56 -8.90 9.47 10.92
CA ALA A 56 -7.65 10.20 11.06
C ALA A 56 -6.54 9.39 10.38
N ILE A 57 -5.77 10.03 9.49
CA ILE A 57 -4.65 9.42 8.76
C ILE A 57 -3.35 10.00 9.30
N PHE A 58 -2.43 9.15 9.74
CA PHE A 58 -1.13 9.55 10.29
C PHE A 58 -0.02 9.25 9.29
N CYS A 59 0.36 10.26 8.49
CA CYS A 59 1.38 10.11 7.48
C CYS A 59 2.79 10.37 8.04
N GLY A 60 3.66 9.37 7.95
CA GLY A 60 5.08 9.51 8.24
C GLY A 60 5.85 10.19 7.11
N LYS A 61 7.19 10.22 7.22
CA LYS A 61 8.06 10.62 6.11
C LYS A 61 8.31 9.43 5.19
N GLY A 62 8.43 9.68 3.88
CA GLY A 62 8.75 8.65 2.87
C GLY A 62 7.52 8.04 2.21
N ASN A 63 7.70 6.90 1.54
CA ASN A 63 6.69 6.31 0.64
C ASN A 63 5.39 5.94 1.37
N ASN A 64 5.47 5.31 2.55
CA ASN A 64 4.27 4.99 3.35
C ASN A 64 3.47 6.24 3.75
N GLY A 65 4.14 7.39 3.89
CA GLY A 65 3.43 8.65 4.11
C GLY A 65 2.66 9.08 2.87
N GLY A 66 3.29 8.93 1.70
CA GLY A 66 2.67 9.21 0.40
C GLY A 66 1.46 8.32 0.09
N ASP A 67 1.45 7.06 0.52
CA ASP A 67 0.28 6.17 0.37
C ASP A 67 -0.98 6.71 1.09
N GLY A 68 -0.80 7.55 2.12
CA GLY A 68 -1.89 8.15 2.89
C GLY A 68 -2.31 9.55 2.45
N PHE A 69 -1.66 10.14 1.44
CA PHE A 69 -1.99 11.46 0.87
C PHE A 69 -2.76 11.32 -0.44
#